data_AF-A0A961FMW5-F1
#
_entry.id   AF-A0A961FMW5-F1
#
_cell.length_a   1.000
_cell.length_b   1.000
_cell.length_c   1.000
_cell.angle_alpha   90.00
_cell.angle_beta   90.00
_cell.angle_gamma   90.00
#
_symmetry.space_group_name_H-M   'P 1'
#
loop_
_entity.id
_entity.type
_entity.pdbx_description
1 polymer ?
#
loop_
_entity_poly.entity_id
_entity_poly.type
_entity_poly.pdbx_seq_one_letter_code
_entity_poly.pdbx_strand_id
1 'polypeptide(L)'
;MVRQHLSGVDERGRSFVAGVYPMLLDEHCFFLAVDFDEGDWAADALAYVETCRNFGIAAALERSRSGAGGHVWIFFAEAIPATIARKLGAHLLTETMERRPEAGLKSYDRLFPNQDTLPRGGFGNLITLPLQKAARERGNSLFIKDDLTPHDDQWSFLESLHRHSKSEIENLVRAAEGRGRVIGVRMVSPDEEEAGEPWKLTPSRQHSSLPKGPMPEKIELVLADQIYIPKADLPPSLRNALLRIAAFQNPEFYRAQAMRLPVWDKPRIIACAEDHAEHLGLPRGCLDEVQDLLKRLKVRFTLRDERFGGTPIVLAFQGTLRSDQEKAASAMLAHDCGVLAATTAFGKTVLAAWLLAKRGVNTLVLVHRQQLMEQWVERLSQFLGLSPSEIGRWGGGKKRLTGKVDVALLQSLVRKGVVNDLVAGYGHLIVDECHHLSAHSFEQVARRAKAKFVMGLSATVARKDGHHPII
;
A
#
# COMPACT_ATOMS: atom_id res chain seq x y z
N MET A 1 0.36 17.07 40.32
CA MET A 1 0.53 16.81 38.87
C MET A 1 -0.28 17.75 37.97
N VAL A 2 -1.62 17.72 37.95
CA VAL A 2 -2.42 18.58 37.03
C VAL A 2 -2.13 20.07 37.23
N ARG A 3 -2.15 20.56 38.49
CA ARG A 3 -1.77 21.94 38.82
C ARG A 3 -0.39 22.32 38.27
N GLN A 4 0.59 21.43 38.39
CA GLN A 4 1.97 21.65 37.94
C GLN A 4 2.06 21.74 36.42
N HIS A 5 1.28 20.93 35.69
CA HIS A 5 1.21 20.98 34.24
C HIS A 5 0.58 22.31 33.75
N LEU A 6 -0.52 22.72 34.37
CA LEU A 6 -1.22 23.96 34.03
C LEU A 6 -0.45 25.22 34.43
N SER A 7 0.38 25.14 35.49
CA SER A 7 1.30 26.21 35.89
C SER A 7 2.65 26.14 35.17
N GLY A 8 2.96 25.03 34.50
CA GLY A 8 4.22 24.79 33.79
C GLY A 8 5.43 24.52 34.68
N VAL A 9 5.24 24.35 36.00
CA VAL A 9 6.33 24.18 36.98
C VAL A 9 6.02 23.10 38.00
N ASP A 10 7.03 22.30 38.35
CA ASP A 10 6.96 21.32 39.44
C ASP A 10 7.13 21.97 40.83
N GLU A 11 7.07 21.16 41.90
CA GLU A 11 7.20 21.64 43.30
C GLU A 11 8.57 22.26 43.60
N ARG A 12 9.55 22.05 42.72
CA ARG A 12 10.92 22.56 42.84
C ARG A 12 11.17 23.74 41.88
N GLY A 13 10.12 24.26 41.24
CA GLY A 13 10.21 25.39 40.30
C GLY A 13 10.80 25.05 38.92
N ARG A 14 10.93 23.78 38.56
CA ARG A 14 11.45 23.35 37.26
C ARG A 14 10.33 23.21 36.24
N SER A 15 10.64 23.47 34.96
CA SER A 15 9.67 23.29 33.86
C SER A 15 9.05 21.90 33.88
N PHE A 16 7.73 21.82 33.85
CA PHE A 16 6.98 20.58 33.97
C PHE A 16 5.86 20.48 32.93
N VAL A 17 5.83 19.34 32.24
CA VAL A 17 4.77 18.95 31.30
C VAL A 17 4.37 17.51 31.61
N ALA A 18 3.08 17.28 31.84
CA ALA A 18 2.54 15.94 32.03
C ALA A 18 2.13 15.34 30.69
N GLY A 19 2.35 14.03 30.56
CA GLY A 19 1.69 13.19 29.57
C GLY A 19 0.87 12.12 30.28
N VAL A 20 0.03 11.44 29.51
CA VAL A 20 -0.80 10.33 29.98
C VAL A 20 -0.61 9.13 29.06
N TYR A 21 -0.64 7.94 29.65
CA TYR A 21 -0.79 6.69 28.91
C TYR A 21 -2.29 6.42 28.77
N PRO A 22 -2.88 6.52 27.56
CA PRO A 22 -4.34 6.40 27.38
C PRO A 22 -4.90 5.04 27.78
N MET A 23 -4.07 4.00 27.65
CA MET A 23 -4.43 2.61 27.93
C MET A 23 -4.18 2.28 29.40
N LEU A 24 -5.23 1.85 30.08
CA LEU A 24 -5.23 1.32 31.43
C LEU A 24 -4.67 -0.12 31.47
N LEU A 25 -4.34 -0.60 32.66
CA LEU A 25 -3.75 -1.93 32.86
C LEU A 25 -4.64 -3.10 32.41
N ASP A 26 -5.95 -2.86 32.38
CA ASP A 26 -6.98 -3.78 31.89
C ASP A 26 -7.32 -3.58 30.40
N GLU A 27 -6.47 -2.85 29.66
CA GLU A 27 -6.58 -2.62 28.22
C GLU A 27 -7.79 -1.76 27.81
N HIS A 28 -8.38 -1.04 28.76
CA HIS A 28 -9.43 -0.06 28.51
C HIS A 28 -8.85 1.36 28.39
N CYS A 29 -9.64 2.30 27.87
CA CYS A 29 -9.27 3.71 27.74
C CYS A 29 -10.49 4.63 27.95
N PHE A 30 -10.25 5.86 28.41
CA PHE A 30 -11.29 6.89 28.61
C PHE A 30 -11.42 7.87 27.45
N PHE A 31 -10.52 7.81 26.48
CA PHE A 31 -10.54 8.66 25.31
C PHE A 31 -9.85 8.01 24.12
N LEU A 32 -10.19 8.50 22.95
CA LEU A 32 -9.45 8.31 21.71
C LEU A 32 -8.90 9.67 21.27
N ALA A 33 -7.63 9.75 20.93
CA ALA A 33 -7.06 10.92 20.26
C ALA A 33 -6.51 10.53 18.88
N VAL A 34 -6.71 11.40 17.91
CA VAL A 34 -6.24 11.24 16.52
C VAL A 34 -5.24 12.33 16.23
N ASP A 35 -4.04 11.94 15.85
CA ASP A 35 -2.90 12.83 15.64
C ASP A 35 -2.80 13.25 14.17
N PHE A 36 -2.69 14.56 13.92
CA PHE A 36 -2.51 15.14 12.60
C PHE A 36 -1.28 16.07 12.62
N ASP A 37 -0.23 15.71 11.89
CA ASP A 37 1.04 16.43 11.85
C ASP A 37 1.43 16.78 10.40
N GLU A 38 2.12 17.92 10.25
CA GLU A 38 2.65 18.43 8.97
C GLU A 38 1.57 18.70 7.88
N GLY A 39 1.99 19.20 6.72
CA GLY A 39 1.10 19.45 5.58
C GLY A 39 -0.08 20.38 5.89
N ASP A 40 -1.25 20.06 5.34
CA ASP A 40 -2.52 20.77 5.56
C ASP A 40 -3.31 20.17 6.73
N TRP A 41 -2.62 20.00 7.87
CA TRP A 41 -3.18 19.31 9.05
C TRP A 41 -4.51 19.88 9.52
N ALA A 42 -4.69 21.20 9.40
CA ALA A 42 -5.90 21.86 9.84
C ALA A 42 -7.10 21.44 8.99
N ALA A 43 -6.96 21.41 7.66
CA ALA A 43 -8.03 20.97 6.79
C ALA A 43 -8.37 19.49 6.97
N ASP A 44 -7.36 18.64 7.15
CA ASP A 44 -7.53 17.20 7.37
C ASP A 44 -8.20 16.90 8.72
N ALA A 45 -7.77 17.58 9.79
CA ALA A 45 -8.35 17.44 11.12
C ALA A 45 -9.80 17.97 11.18
N LEU A 46 -10.08 19.11 10.54
CA LEU A 46 -11.45 19.66 10.46
C LEU A 46 -12.40 18.74 9.67
N ALA A 47 -11.93 18.15 8.56
CA ALA A 47 -12.71 17.18 7.81
C ALA A 47 -13.03 15.92 8.65
N TYR A 48 -12.06 15.48 9.47
CA TYR A 48 -12.28 14.39 10.41
C TYR A 48 -13.29 14.77 11.50
N VAL A 49 -13.18 15.96 12.09
CA VAL A 49 -14.15 16.48 13.09
C VAL A 49 -15.56 16.60 12.50
N GLU A 50 -15.70 17.10 11.27
CA GLU A 50 -16.98 17.14 10.56
C GLU A 50 -17.55 15.73 10.38
N THR A 51 -16.70 14.76 10.05
CA THR A 51 -17.12 13.36 9.96
C THR A 51 -17.58 12.83 11.31
N CYS A 52 -16.88 13.13 12.41
CA CYS A 52 -17.34 12.79 13.76
C CYS A 52 -18.76 13.35 14.02
N ARG A 53 -19.00 14.64 13.73
CA ARG A 53 -20.32 15.28 13.92
C ARG A 53 -21.42 14.59 13.12
N ASN A 54 -21.15 14.24 11.87
CA ASN A 54 -22.11 13.54 11.01
C ASN A 54 -22.47 12.14 11.51
N PHE A 55 -21.61 11.54 12.32
CA PHE A 55 -21.85 10.26 13.01
C PHE A 55 -22.37 10.45 14.44
N GLY A 56 -22.70 11.68 14.84
CA GLY A 56 -23.16 12.01 16.18
C GLY A 56 -22.05 11.95 17.25
N ILE A 57 -20.79 11.86 16.85
CA ILE A 57 -19.65 11.78 17.75
C ILE A 57 -19.11 13.19 18.05
N ALA A 58 -19.29 13.63 19.30
CA ALA A 58 -18.62 14.80 19.85
C ALA A 58 -17.10 14.61 19.85
N ALA A 59 -16.39 15.52 19.18
CA ALA A 59 -14.94 15.54 19.07
C ALA A 59 -14.41 16.98 19.25
N ALA A 60 -13.24 17.11 19.88
CA ALA A 60 -12.61 18.40 20.14
C ALA A 60 -11.22 18.49 19.49
N LEU A 61 -10.95 19.54 18.72
CA LEU A 61 -9.66 19.76 18.07
C LEU A 61 -8.76 20.59 18.98
N GLU A 62 -7.59 20.05 19.33
CA GLU A 62 -6.50 20.75 19.99
C GLU A 62 -5.40 21.07 18.99
N ARG A 63 -4.89 22.30 18.99
CA ARG A 63 -3.66 22.64 18.27
C ARG A 63 -2.46 22.10 19.02
N SER A 64 -1.55 21.42 18.33
CA SER A 64 -0.37 20.79 18.94
C SER A 64 0.56 21.82 19.63
N ARG A 65 1.50 21.32 20.43
CA ARG A 65 2.50 22.14 21.13
C ARG A 65 3.33 23.03 20.18
N SER A 66 3.69 22.51 19.00
CA SER A 66 4.46 23.24 17.99
C SER A 66 3.61 24.23 17.20
N GLY A 67 2.30 23.99 17.09
CA GLY A 67 1.39 24.74 16.23
C GLY A 67 1.36 24.25 14.78
N ALA A 68 2.18 23.25 14.45
CA ALA A 68 2.30 22.66 13.11
C ALA A 68 1.54 21.32 12.97
N GLY A 69 0.56 21.09 13.85
CA GLY A 69 -0.25 19.89 13.91
C GLY A 69 -1.41 20.08 14.88
N GLY A 70 -2.21 19.03 15.09
CA GLY A 70 -3.32 19.03 16.03
C GLY A 70 -3.81 17.63 16.37
N HIS A 71 -4.46 17.52 17.52
CA HIS A 71 -5.05 16.28 18.00
C HIS A 71 -6.58 16.42 18.06
N VAL A 72 -7.30 15.46 17.50
CA VAL A 72 -8.75 15.37 17.65
C VAL A 72 -9.09 14.39 18.77
N TRP A 73 -9.73 14.87 19.82
CA TRP A 73 -10.06 14.13 21.04
C TRP A 73 -11.52 13.73 21.09
N ILE A 74 -11.79 12.47 21.43
CA ILE A 74 -13.13 11.91 21.69
C ILE A 74 -13.09 11.28 23.08
N PHE A 75 -14.04 11.64 23.95
CA PHE A 75 -14.06 11.19 25.35
C PHE A 75 -15.22 10.24 25.62
N PHE A 76 -14.99 9.28 26.51
CA PHE A 76 -15.96 8.26 26.91
C PHE A 76 -16.41 8.48 28.35
N ALA A 77 -17.68 8.14 28.63
CA ALA A 77 -18.28 8.27 29.96
C ALA A 77 -17.73 7.22 30.94
N GLU A 78 -17.44 6.02 30.43
CA GLU A 78 -16.74 4.96 31.13
C GLU A 78 -15.53 4.46 30.33
N ALA A 79 -14.64 3.72 30.98
CA ALA A 79 -13.53 3.08 30.29
C ALA A 79 -14.07 2.02 29.32
N ILE A 80 -13.65 2.09 28.05
CA ILE A 80 -14.04 1.12 27.01
C ILE A 80 -12.81 0.36 26.51
N PRO A 81 -12.96 -0.87 26.00
CA PRO A 81 -11.85 -1.60 25.39
C PRO A 81 -11.16 -0.77 24.33
N ALA A 82 -9.82 -0.67 24.38
CA ALA A 82 -9.04 0.10 23.42
C ALA A 82 -9.26 -0.37 21.97
N THR A 83 -9.54 -1.66 21.79
CA THR A 83 -9.96 -2.25 20.51
C THR A 83 -11.18 -1.56 19.91
N ILE A 84 -12.21 -1.31 20.72
CA ILE A 84 -13.46 -0.69 20.29
C ILE A 84 -13.23 0.80 19.97
N ALA A 85 -12.48 1.51 20.82
CA ALA A 85 -12.10 2.90 20.56
C ALA A 85 -11.31 3.03 19.24
N ARG A 86 -10.35 2.13 18.98
CA ARG A 86 -9.57 2.14 17.74
C ARG A 86 -10.40 1.78 16.51
N LYS A 87 -11.36 0.84 16.64
CA LYS A 87 -12.32 0.53 15.57
C LYS A 87 -13.17 1.74 15.20
N LEU A 88 -13.65 2.49 16.20
CA LEU A 88 -14.36 3.76 15.98
C LEU A 88 -13.49 4.74 15.18
N GLY A 89 -12.25 4.98 15.64
CA GLY A 89 -11.33 5.89 14.95
C GLY A 89 -11.05 5.47 13.50
N ALA A 90 -10.77 4.18 13.26
CA ALA A 90 -10.53 3.65 11.92
C ALA A 90 -11.76 3.80 11.01
N HIS A 91 -12.96 3.56 11.54
CA HIS A 91 -14.20 3.76 10.80
C HIS A 91 -14.40 5.23 10.41
N LEU A 92 -14.23 6.16 11.35
CA LEU A 92 -14.37 7.60 11.09
C LEU A 92 -13.33 8.11 10.09
N LEU A 93 -12.09 7.61 10.17
CA LEU A 93 -11.03 7.93 9.19
C LEU A 93 -11.44 7.45 7.79
N THR A 94 -11.96 6.23 7.69
CA THR A 94 -12.46 5.66 6.43
C THR A 94 -13.55 6.52 5.81
N GLU A 95 -14.58 6.87 6.59
CA GLU A 95 -15.69 7.70 6.12
C GLU A 95 -15.23 9.12 5.74
N THR A 96 -14.23 9.67 6.45
CA THR A 96 -13.63 10.96 6.11
C THR A 96 -12.95 10.90 4.74
N MET A 97 -12.15 9.85 4.49
CA MET A 97 -11.48 9.63 3.21
C MET A 97 -12.46 9.38 2.05
N GLU A 98 -13.57 8.66 2.30
CA GLU A 98 -14.61 8.44 1.30
C GLU A 98 -15.34 9.73 0.89
N ARG A 99 -15.52 10.66 1.83
CA ARG A 99 -16.16 11.96 1.56
C ARG A 99 -15.24 12.97 0.89
N ARG A 100 -13.92 12.84 1.08
CA ARG A 100 -12.91 13.74 0.49
C ARG A 100 -11.82 12.96 -0.28
N PRO A 101 -12.17 12.28 -1.39
CA PRO A 101 -11.23 11.41 -2.10
C PRO A 101 -10.03 12.16 -2.69
N GLU A 102 -10.18 13.44 -3.01
CA GLU A 102 -9.16 14.24 -3.72
C GLU A 102 -8.07 14.82 -2.81
N ALA A 103 -8.36 15.00 -1.51
CA ALA A 103 -7.38 15.55 -0.56
C ALA A 103 -6.52 14.46 0.09
N GLY A 104 -7.10 13.27 0.32
CA GLY A 104 -6.53 12.29 1.24
C GLY A 104 -6.50 12.82 2.69
N LEU A 105 -6.01 12.01 3.63
CA LEU A 105 -5.65 12.44 4.98
C LEU A 105 -4.13 12.34 5.12
N LYS A 106 -3.40 13.25 4.48
CA LYS A 106 -1.94 13.16 4.35
C LYS A 106 -1.24 13.54 5.65
N SER A 107 -1.87 14.38 6.47
CA SER A 107 -1.33 14.77 7.76
C SER A 107 -1.67 13.78 8.88
N TYR A 108 -2.55 12.79 8.65
CA TYR A 108 -2.85 11.80 9.67
C TYR A 108 -1.60 10.99 10.02
N ASP A 109 -1.24 10.98 11.30
CA ASP A 109 -0.11 10.18 11.81
C ASP A 109 -0.59 8.91 12.51
N ARG A 110 -1.34 9.03 13.61
CA ARG A 110 -1.71 7.87 14.45
C ARG A 110 -2.92 8.08 15.35
N LEU A 111 -3.40 6.98 15.94
CA LEU A 111 -4.42 6.96 17.00
C LEU A 111 -3.78 6.74 18.37
N PHE A 112 -4.41 7.27 19.42
CA PHE A 112 -4.09 7.05 20.82
C PHE A 112 -5.36 6.59 21.56
N PRO A 113 -5.40 5.37 22.14
CA PRO A 113 -4.33 4.37 22.15
C PRO A 113 -4.00 3.84 20.74
N ASN A 114 -2.72 3.54 20.50
CA ASN A 114 -2.23 3.03 19.22
C ASN A 114 -2.23 1.50 19.11
N GLN A 115 -2.59 0.81 20.19
CA GLN A 115 -2.52 -0.64 20.35
C GLN A 115 -3.83 -1.15 20.97
N ASP A 116 -4.10 -2.44 20.80
CA ASP A 116 -5.31 -3.12 21.32
C ASP A 116 -5.11 -3.71 22.71
N THR A 117 -3.86 -4.07 23.04
CA THR A 117 -3.47 -4.81 24.24
C THR A 117 -2.20 -4.23 24.84
N LEU A 118 -1.98 -4.39 26.15
CA LEU A 118 -0.75 -3.94 26.79
C LEU A 118 0.38 -4.98 26.68
N PRO A 119 1.63 -4.56 26.48
CA PRO A 119 2.77 -5.46 26.64
C PRO A 119 2.89 -5.93 28.10
N ARG A 120 3.13 -7.23 28.34
CA ARG A 120 3.40 -7.76 29.70
C ARG A 120 4.46 -6.91 30.42
N GLY A 121 4.05 -6.23 31.49
CA GLY A 121 4.91 -5.40 32.33
C GLY A 121 5.33 -4.04 31.73
N GLY A 122 4.74 -3.61 30.61
CA GLY A 122 5.04 -2.33 29.97
C GLY A 122 3.91 -1.31 30.07
N PHE A 123 4.24 -0.05 29.82
CA PHE A 123 3.27 1.04 29.73
C PHE A 123 2.71 1.17 28.30
N GLY A 124 1.60 1.90 28.14
CA GLY A 124 1.06 2.25 26.84
C GLY A 124 1.94 3.22 26.05
N ASN A 125 1.36 3.86 25.03
CA ASN A 125 2.03 4.96 24.34
C ASN A 125 1.68 6.28 24.99
N LEU A 126 2.69 7.09 25.30
CA LEU A 126 2.53 8.37 25.99
C LEU A 126 2.02 9.42 25.00
N ILE A 127 0.91 10.07 25.34
CA ILE A 127 0.47 11.31 24.70
C ILE A 127 0.65 12.47 25.68
N THR A 128 1.10 13.62 25.19
CA THR A 128 1.27 14.81 26.04
C THR A 128 -0.10 15.43 26.31
N LEU A 129 -0.37 15.89 27.53
CA LEU A 129 -1.65 16.53 27.85
C LEU A 129 -1.76 17.93 27.19
N PRO A 130 -2.99 18.34 26.81
CA PRO A 130 -3.27 19.68 26.29
C PRO A 130 -3.22 20.73 27.41
N LEU A 131 -3.25 22.02 27.06
CA LEU A 131 -3.24 23.18 27.98
C LEU A 131 -1.91 23.41 28.72
N GLN A 132 -0.79 23.00 28.10
CA GLN A 132 0.56 23.26 28.60
C GLN A 132 0.82 24.76 28.76
N LYS A 133 1.23 25.22 29.95
CA LYS A 133 1.42 26.65 30.26
C LYS A 133 2.20 27.43 29.19
N ALA A 134 3.42 26.99 28.88
CA ALA A 134 4.30 27.71 27.96
C ALA A 134 3.79 27.70 26.50
N ALA A 135 3.17 26.60 26.05
CA ALA A 135 2.59 26.53 24.71
C ALA A 135 1.33 27.37 24.60
N ARG A 136 0.48 27.34 25.64
CA ARG A 136 -0.75 28.11 25.75
C ARG A 136 -0.52 29.61 25.66
N GLU A 137 0.55 30.12 26.29
CA GLU A 137 0.92 31.54 26.19
C GLU A 137 1.27 31.99 24.77
N ARG A 138 1.62 31.04 23.88
CA ARG A 138 1.86 31.28 22.45
C ARG A 138 0.65 30.95 21.58
N GLY A 139 -0.52 30.67 22.16
CA GLY A 139 -1.72 30.28 21.42
C GLY A 139 -1.74 28.82 20.93
N ASN A 140 -0.86 27.96 21.44
CA ASN A 140 -0.75 26.54 21.11
C ASN A 140 -1.16 25.65 22.29
N SER A 141 -1.34 24.35 22.07
CA SER A 141 -1.88 23.44 23.08
C SER A 141 -3.22 23.91 23.67
N LEU A 142 -4.06 24.47 22.80
CA LEU A 142 -5.38 25.00 23.10
C LEU A 142 -6.40 24.28 22.22
N PHE A 143 -7.58 24.05 22.75
CA PHE A 143 -8.72 23.64 21.94
C PHE A 143 -9.19 24.82 21.09
N ILE A 144 -9.46 24.54 19.82
CA ILE A 144 -9.77 25.53 18.79
C ILE A 144 -11.12 25.24 18.12
N LYS A 145 -11.76 26.32 17.67
CA LYS A 145 -12.99 26.34 16.88
C LYS A 145 -12.70 25.99 15.42
N ASP A 146 -13.75 25.86 14.62
CA ASP A 146 -13.65 25.53 13.19
C ASP A 146 -12.93 26.60 12.36
N ASP A 147 -12.94 27.85 12.83
CA ASP A 147 -12.17 28.97 12.25
C ASP A 147 -10.70 29.00 12.70
N LEU A 148 -10.25 27.95 13.39
CA LEU A 148 -8.92 27.79 13.97
C LEU A 148 -8.56 28.81 15.06
N THR A 149 -9.54 29.54 15.59
CA THR A 149 -9.34 30.41 16.76
C THR A 149 -9.51 29.62 18.06
N PRO A 150 -8.73 29.91 19.12
CA PRO A 150 -8.94 29.28 20.42
C PRO A 150 -10.34 29.54 21.00
N HIS A 151 -10.89 28.57 21.72
CA HIS A 151 -12.06 28.84 22.57
C HIS A 151 -11.72 29.86 23.67
N ASP A 152 -12.60 30.83 23.85
CA ASP A 152 -12.42 31.93 24.82
C ASP A 152 -12.32 31.39 26.26
N ASP A 153 -13.18 30.43 26.59
CA ASP A 153 -13.09 29.65 27.82
C ASP A 153 -12.94 28.16 27.49
N GLN A 154 -11.71 27.67 27.67
CA GLN A 154 -11.34 26.28 27.44
C GLN A 154 -12.09 25.31 28.37
N TRP A 155 -12.39 25.73 29.61
CA TRP A 155 -13.01 24.86 30.61
C TRP A 155 -14.50 24.71 30.36
N SER A 156 -15.20 25.82 30.14
CA SER A 156 -16.62 25.80 29.77
C SER A 156 -16.85 24.99 28.48
N PHE A 157 -15.93 25.11 27.51
CA PHE A 157 -15.97 24.28 26.30
C PHE A 157 -15.82 22.78 26.61
N LEU A 158 -14.79 22.40 27.37
CA LEU A 158 -14.55 21.00 27.72
C LEU A 158 -15.68 20.39 28.55
N GLU A 159 -16.29 21.17 29.46
CA GLU A 159 -17.45 20.74 30.25
C GLU A 159 -18.69 20.50 29.38
N SER A 160 -18.86 21.30 28.32
CA SER A 160 -19.97 21.12 27.37
C SER A 160 -19.84 19.89 26.47
N LEU A 161 -18.65 19.28 26.41
CA LEU A 161 -18.37 18.19 25.49
C LEU A 161 -19.03 16.89 25.94
N HIS A 162 -19.88 16.34 25.08
CA HIS A 162 -20.56 15.08 25.36
C HIS A 162 -19.56 13.91 25.46
N ARG A 163 -19.68 13.12 26.53
CA ARG A 163 -18.92 11.89 26.76
C ARG A 163 -19.78 10.70 26.38
N HIS A 164 -19.33 9.93 25.39
CA HIS A 164 -20.09 8.80 24.85
C HIS A 164 -20.04 7.59 25.77
N SER A 165 -21.16 6.92 25.96
CA SER A 165 -21.23 5.62 26.63
C SER A 165 -20.62 4.52 25.76
N LYS A 166 -20.18 3.43 26.41
CA LYS A 166 -19.71 2.21 25.78
C LYS A 166 -20.75 1.65 24.81
N SER A 167 -22.02 1.68 25.20
CA SER A 167 -23.11 1.14 24.38
C SER A 167 -23.31 1.91 23.06
N GLU A 168 -23.19 3.23 23.10
CA GLU A 168 -23.28 4.09 21.91
C GLU A 168 -22.14 3.78 20.92
N ILE A 169 -20.90 3.72 21.44
CA ILE A 169 -19.73 3.41 20.60
C ILE A 169 -19.81 2.00 20.03
N GLU A 170 -20.18 1.01 20.84
CA GLU A 170 -20.31 -0.38 20.39
C GLU A 170 -21.36 -0.55 19.30
N ASN A 171 -22.50 0.14 19.41
CA ASN A 171 -23.56 0.09 18.40
C ASN A 171 -23.09 0.70 17.08
N LEU A 172 -22.35 1.81 17.14
CA LEU A 172 -21.80 2.47 15.96
C LEU A 172 -20.74 1.60 15.28
N VAL A 173 -19.83 1.01 16.06
CA VAL A 173 -18.80 0.08 15.54
C VAL A 173 -19.45 -1.16 14.93
N ARG A 174 -20.45 -1.78 15.60
CA ARG A 174 -21.18 -2.93 15.06
C ARG A 174 -21.90 -2.61 13.74
N ALA A 175 -22.53 -1.43 13.65
CA ALA A 175 -23.19 -0.98 12.42
C ALA A 175 -22.18 -0.76 11.28
N ALA A 176 -20.98 -0.27 11.58
CA ALA A 176 -19.90 -0.10 10.62
C ALA A 176 -19.33 -1.45 10.14
N GLU A 177 -19.15 -2.40 11.05
CA GLU A 177 -18.70 -3.77 10.76
C GLU A 177 -19.68 -4.49 9.82
N GLY A 178 -20.99 -4.40 10.10
CA GLY A 178 -22.03 -5.00 9.25
C GLY A 178 -22.11 -4.43 7.81
N ARG A 179 -21.52 -3.27 7.56
CA ARG A 179 -21.44 -2.64 6.22
C ARG A 179 -20.09 -2.84 5.54
N GLY A 180 -19.13 -3.52 6.17
CA GLY A 180 -17.78 -3.72 5.62
C GLY A 180 -16.97 -2.43 5.51
N ARG A 181 -17.29 -1.42 6.32
CA ARG A 181 -16.72 -0.06 6.28
C ARG A 181 -15.68 0.24 7.35
N VAL A 182 -15.25 -0.78 8.08
CA VAL A 182 -14.07 -0.70 8.94
C VAL A 182 -12.86 -1.07 8.10
N ILE A 183 -12.29 -0.11 7.37
CA ILE A 183 -10.98 -0.30 6.74
C ILE A 183 -9.94 -0.03 7.85
N GLY A 184 -9.29 -1.08 8.35
CA GLY A 184 -8.17 -0.94 9.30
C GLY A 184 -8.22 -1.81 10.54
N VAL A 185 -9.33 -2.50 10.79
CA VAL A 185 -9.40 -3.65 11.70
C VAL A 185 -10.14 -4.75 10.97
N ARG A 186 -9.38 -5.65 10.34
CA ARG A 186 -9.95 -6.93 9.98
C ARG A 186 -10.01 -7.74 11.26
N MET A 187 -11.21 -7.96 11.79
CA MET A 187 -11.45 -9.18 12.56
C MET A 187 -11.42 -10.33 11.56
N VAL A 188 -10.69 -11.35 11.97
CA VAL A 188 -10.79 -12.73 11.50
C VAL A 188 -12.28 -13.04 11.31
N SER A 189 -12.69 -13.42 10.10
CA SER A 189 -14.10 -13.76 9.83
C SER A 189 -14.56 -14.95 10.70
N PRO A 190 -15.85 -15.17 10.95
CA PRO A 190 -16.31 -16.35 11.70
C PRO A 190 -15.86 -17.69 11.06
N ASP A 191 -15.67 -17.70 9.74
CA ASP A 191 -15.09 -18.83 8.98
C ASP A 191 -13.59 -19.07 9.32
N GLU A 192 -12.99 -18.15 10.05
CA GLU A 192 -11.56 -18.00 10.30
C GLU A 192 -11.25 -18.31 11.80
N GLU A 193 -12.28 -18.46 12.65
CA GLU A 193 -12.21 -19.12 13.98
C GLU A 193 -12.20 -20.65 13.88
N GLU A 194 -12.78 -21.25 12.83
CA GLU A 194 -12.70 -22.72 12.60
C GLU A 194 -11.32 -23.16 12.10
N ALA A 195 -10.54 -22.26 11.50
CA ALA A 195 -9.19 -22.53 11.00
C ALA A 195 -8.13 -22.19 12.06
N GLY A 196 -8.04 -22.99 13.13
CA GLY A 196 -7.15 -22.79 14.30
C GLY A 196 -5.62 -22.77 14.04
N GLU A 197 -5.16 -22.52 12.81
CA GLU A 197 -3.74 -22.49 12.43
C GLU A 197 -3.46 -21.37 11.39
N PRO A 198 -2.91 -20.21 11.81
CA PRO A 198 -2.68 -19.03 10.96
C PRO A 198 -1.77 -19.25 9.73
N TRP A 199 -0.92 -20.28 9.74
CA TRP A 199 -0.01 -20.63 8.62
C TRP A 199 -0.69 -21.42 7.49
N LYS A 200 -1.97 -21.77 7.65
CA LYS A 200 -2.80 -22.38 6.60
C LYS A 200 -3.57 -21.34 5.76
N LEU A 201 -3.50 -20.05 6.10
CA LEU A 201 -4.13 -18.97 5.34
C LEU A 201 -3.50 -18.85 3.95
N THR A 202 -4.30 -19.08 2.91
CA THR A 202 -3.84 -18.96 1.52
C THR A 202 -3.61 -17.50 1.13
N PRO A 203 -2.55 -17.18 0.36
CA PRO A 203 -2.30 -15.83 -0.16
C PRO A 203 -3.43 -15.28 -1.06
N SER A 204 -4.22 -16.17 -1.67
CA SER A 204 -5.39 -15.83 -2.46
C SER A 204 -6.50 -15.28 -1.56
N ARG A 205 -6.58 -13.96 -1.50
CA ARG A 205 -7.59 -13.19 -0.79
C ARG A 205 -8.97 -13.33 -1.42
N GLN A 206 -9.65 -14.45 -1.19
CA GLN A 206 -11.07 -14.52 -1.45
C GLN A 206 -11.80 -13.74 -0.34
N HIS A 207 -12.28 -12.54 -0.69
CA HIS A 207 -13.18 -11.77 0.16
C HIS A 207 -14.62 -11.89 -0.32
N SER A 208 -15.48 -12.23 0.63
CA SER A 208 -16.83 -12.77 0.44
C SER A 208 -17.94 -11.73 0.28
N SER A 209 -17.66 -10.43 0.44
CA SER A 209 -18.68 -9.40 0.23
C SER A 209 -18.45 -8.65 -1.09
N LEU A 210 -19.26 -8.93 -2.10
CA LEU A 210 -19.33 -8.12 -3.32
C LEU A 210 -19.75 -6.69 -2.98
N PRO A 211 -19.18 -5.66 -3.66
CA PRO A 211 -19.61 -4.28 -3.46
C PRO A 211 -21.12 -4.15 -3.73
N LYS A 212 -21.80 -3.42 -2.86
CA LYS A 212 -23.25 -3.14 -2.95
C LYS A 212 -23.46 -1.74 -3.55
N GLY A 213 -24.56 -1.57 -4.27
CA GLY A 213 -24.93 -0.29 -4.89
C GLY A 213 -25.21 -0.42 -6.39
N PRO A 214 -25.57 0.69 -7.07
CA PRO A 214 -25.75 0.71 -8.52
C PRO A 214 -24.43 0.37 -9.20
N MET A 215 -24.45 -0.58 -10.14
CA MET A 215 -23.29 -0.96 -10.93
C MET A 215 -23.45 -0.43 -12.36
N PRO A 216 -22.37 0.00 -13.02
CA PRO A 216 -22.43 0.40 -14.41
C PRO A 216 -22.76 -0.82 -15.28
N GLU A 217 -23.49 -0.61 -16.38
CA GLU A 217 -23.82 -1.70 -17.31
C GLU A 217 -22.60 -2.20 -18.08
N LYS A 218 -21.67 -1.29 -18.39
CA LYS A 218 -20.48 -1.54 -19.19
C LYS A 218 -19.30 -0.74 -18.68
N ILE A 219 -18.12 -1.35 -18.66
CA ILE A 219 -16.83 -0.68 -18.41
C ILE A 219 -15.84 -1.01 -19.55
N GLU A 220 -15.11 -0.01 -20.03
CA GLU A 220 -13.96 -0.24 -20.91
C GLU A 220 -12.67 -0.32 -20.08
N LEU A 221 -11.92 -1.41 -20.24
CA LEU A 221 -10.60 -1.60 -19.67
C LEU A 221 -9.56 -1.36 -20.77
N VAL A 222 -8.58 -0.50 -20.51
CA VAL A 222 -7.43 -0.31 -21.40
C VAL A 222 -6.22 -0.98 -20.78
N LEU A 223 -5.68 -1.99 -21.47
CA LEU A 223 -4.50 -2.72 -21.03
C LEU A 223 -3.27 -2.21 -21.78
N ALA A 224 -2.36 -1.55 -21.07
CA ALA A 224 -1.07 -1.11 -21.59
C ALA A 224 0.05 -1.54 -20.62
N ASP A 225 0.84 -0.59 -20.12
CA ASP A 225 1.81 -0.82 -19.04
C ASP A 225 1.11 -1.11 -17.69
N GLN A 226 -0.13 -0.60 -17.55
CA GLN A 226 -1.08 -0.88 -16.47
C GLN A 226 -2.47 -1.19 -17.05
N ILE A 227 -3.42 -1.56 -16.18
CA ILE A 227 -4.84 -1.64 -16.50
C ILE A 227 -5.44 -0.29 -16.14
N TYR A 228 -5.88 0.47 -17.13
CA TYR A 228 -6.56 1.75 -16.92
C TYR A 228 -8.07 1.55 -16.95
N ILE A 229 -8.73 2.10 -15.94
CA ILE A 229 -10.19 2.02 -15.74
C ILE A 229 -10.73 3.46 -15.64
N PRO A 230 -11.65 3.89 -16.52
CA PRO A 230 -12.24 5.22 -16.45
C PRO A 230 -12.97 5.47 -15.12
N LYS A 231 -12.81 6.68 -14.56
CA LYS A 231 -13.44 7.07 -13.28
C LYS A 231 -14.88 7.55 -13.41
N ALA A 232 -15.24 8.14 -14.56
CA ALA A 232 -16.52 8.84 -14.75
C ALA A 232 -17.75 8.01 -14.36
N ASP A 233 -17.77 6.73 -14.74
CA ASP A 233 -18.88 5.81 -14.49
C ASP A 233 -18.60 4.82 -13.37
N LEU A 234 -17.58 5.05 -12.54
CA LEU A 234 -17.13 4.10 -11.53
C LEU A 234 -17.72 4.44 -10.14
N PRO A 235 -18.69 3.66 -9.63
CA PRO A 235 -19.23 3.90 -8.30
C PRO A 235 -18.13 3.81 -7.23
N PRO A 236 -18.21 4.59 -6.13
CA PRO A 236 -17.22 4.54 -5.06
C PRO A 236 -16.99 3.14 -4.49
N SER A 237 -18.05 2.33 -4.37
CA SER A 237 -17.96 0.95 -3.87
C SER A 237 -17.18 0.03 -4.81
N LEU A 238 -17.33 0.19 -6.13
CA LEU A 238 -16.56 -0.56 -7.14
C LEU A 238 -15.12 -0.05 -7.22
N ARG A 239 -14.90 1.26 -7.14
CA ARG A 239 -13.55 1.86 -7.06
C ARG A 239 -12.77 1.29 -5.88
N ASN A 240 -13.38 1.24 -4.70
CA ASN A 240 -12.75 0.69 -3.50
C ASN A 240 -12.47 -0.81 -3.63
N ALA A 241 -13.36 -1.57 -4.28
CA ALA A 241 -13.12 -2.99 -4.55
C ALA A 241 -11.93 -3.20 -5.50
N LEU A 242 -11.81 -2.38 -6.55
CA LEU A 242 -10.69 -2.40 -7.51
C LEU A 242 -9.36 -1.99 -6.85
N LEU A 243 -9.37 -0.93 -6.04
CA LEU A 243 -8.20 -0.51 -5.25
C LEU A 243 -7.72 -1.62 -4.32
N ARG A 244 -8.64 -2.39 -3.72
CA ARG A 244 -8.32 -3.50 -2.83
C ARG A 244 -7.66 -4.69 -3.55
N ILE A 245 -7.99 -4.94 -4.82
CA ILE A 245 -7.32 -5.96 -5.64
C ILE A 245 -5.82 -5.64 -5.74
N ALA A 246 -5.49 -4.37 -5.99
CA ALA A 246 -4.11 -3.91 -6.11
C ALA A 246 -3.48 -3.48 -4.77
N ALA A 247 -4.02 -3.91 -3.64
CA ALA A 247 -3.49 -3.54 -2.32
C ALA A 247 -3.19 -4.75 -1.46
N PHE A 248 -2.14 -4.71 -0.65
CA PHE A 248 -1.77 -5.81 0.23
C PHE A 248 -1.23 -5.38 1.58
N GLN A 249 -1.41 -6.24 2.59
CA GLN A 249 -0.89 -6.02 3.93
C GLN A 249 0.64 -5.93 3.91
N ASN A 250 1.20 -4.89 4.53
CA ASN A 250 2.65 -4.71 4.64
C ASN A 250 3.23 -5.61 5.73
N PRO A 251 3.93 -6.72 5.43
CA PRO A 251 4.43 -7.64 6.45
C PRO A 251 5.47 -6.99 7.35
N GLU A 252 6.16 -5.94 6.87
CA GLU A 252 7.11 -5.17 7.66
C GLU A 252 6.40 -4.38 8.77
N PHE A 253 5.23 -3.79 8.48
CA PHE A 253 4.39 -3.15 9.50
C PHE A 253 4.01 -4.16 10.58
N TYR A 254 3.48 -5.33 10.20
CA TYR A 254 3.05 -6.33 11.17
C TYR A 254 4.23 -6.95 11.94
N ARG A 255 5.39 -7.12 11.30
CA ARG A 255 6.62 -7.59 11.95
C ARG A 255 7.14 -6.55 12.94
N ALA A 256 7.23 -5.28 12.54
CA ALA A 256 7.62 -4.19 13.43
C ALA A 256 6.63 -4.04 14.59
N GLN A 257 5.33 -4.15 14.33
CA GLN A 257 4.29 -4.15 15.36
C GLN A 257 4.44 -5.33 16.33
N ALA A 258 4.65 -6.54 15.83
CA ALA A 258 4.87 -7.75 16.65
C ALA A 258 6.16 -7.65 17.48
N MET A 259 7.21 -7.07 16.91
CA MET A 259 8.48 -6.78 17.57
C MET A 259 8.45 -5.51 18.44
N ARG A 260 7.31 -4.80 18.46
CA ARG A 260 7.08 -3.55 19.20
C ARG A 260 8.08 -2.44 18.83
N LEU A 261 8.49 -2.40 17.57
CA LEU A 261 9.33 -1.37 16.98
C LEU A 261 8.47 -0.23 16.41
N PRO A 262 9.03 0.98 16.21
CA PRO A 262 8.30 2.10 15.61
C PRO A 262 7.77 1.77 14.21
N VAL A 263 6.52 2.14 13.94
CA VAL A 263 5.78 1.87 12.70
C VAL A 263 5.37 3.13 11.92
N TRP A 264 5.82 4.31 12.34
CA TRP A 264 5.41 5.62 11.79
C TRP A 264 5.73 5.77 10.30
N ASP A 265 6.79 5.14 9.80
CA ASP A 265 7.22 5.14 8.40
C ASP A 265 6.74 3.91 7.61
N LYS A 266 5.96 3.02 8.24
CA LYS A 266 5.56 1.74 7.66
C LYS A 266 4.05 1.74 7.41
N PRO A 267 3.58 1.94 6.17
CA PRO A 267 2.16 1.89 5.90
C PRO A 267 1.63 0.47 6.18
N ARG A 268 0.44 0.35 6.78
CA ARG A 268 -0.20 -0.94 7.11
C ARG A 268 -0.59 -1.75 5.88
N ILE A 269 -0.96 -1.03 4.82
CA ILE A 269 -1.38 -1.56 3.53
C ILE A 269 -0.53 -0.85 2.48
N ILE A 270 0.07 -1.64 1.60
CA ILE A 270 0.75 -1.16 0.39
C ILE A 270 -0.29 -1.16 -0.72
N ALA A 271 -0.59 0.00 -1.27
CA ALA A 271 -1.44 0.15 -2.46
C ALA A 271 -0.55 0.31 -3.70
N CYS A 272 -0.79 -0.52 -4.71
CA CYS A 272 -0.07 -0.52 -5.99
C CYS A 272 -0.88 0.11 -7.13
N ALA A 273 -2.04 0.67 -6.81
CA ALA A 273 -2.87 1.42 -7.75
C ALA A 273 -2.37 2.86 -7.89
N GLU A 274 -2.43 3.41 -9.11
CA GLU A 274 -2.18 4.82 -9.41
C GLU A 274 -3.50 5.56 -9.66
N ASP A 275 -3.62 6.74 -9.05
CA ASP A 275 -4.77 7.61 -9.25
C ASP A 275 -4.41 8.70 -10.27
N HIS A 276 -4.89 8.57 -11.50
CA HIS A 276 -4.77 9.60 -12.54
C HIS A 276 -6.02 10.48 -12.56
N ALA A 277 -5.99 11.64 -13.21
CA ALA A 277 -7.14 12.55 -13.25
C ALA A 277 -8.44 11.84 -13.68
N GLU A 278 -8.41 11.17 -14.83
CA GLU A 278 -9.61 10.54 -15.44
C GLU A 278 -9.65 9.00 -15.28
N HIS A 279 -8.54 8.38 -14.86
CA HIS A 279 -8.37 6.93 -14.86
C HIS A 279 -7.80 6.41 -13.54
N LEU A 280 -8.20 5.21 -13.16
CA LEU A 280 -7.54 4.40 -12.14
C LEU A 280 -6.58 3.41 -12.84
N GLY A 281 -5.30 3.44 -12.48
CA GLY A 281 -4.27 2.53 -12.98
C GLY A 281 -4.03 1.37 -12.01
N LEU A 282 -4.24 0.13 -12.43
CA LEU A 282 -3.92 -1.07 -11.64
C LEU A 282 -2.76 -1.85 -12.27
N PRO A 283 -1.97 -2.60 -11.49
CA PRO A 283 -0.95 -3.48 -12.04
C PRO A 283 -1.55 -4.50 -13.02
N ARG A 284 -0.90 -4.74 -14.16
CA ARG A 284 -1.39 -5.70 -15.17
C ARG A 284 -1.55 -7.13 -14.66
N GLY A 285 -0.80 -7.53 -13.63
CA GLY A 285 -0.94 -8.84 -12.98
C GLY A 285 -2.30 -9.06 -12.33
N CYS A 286 -3.04 -7.98 -12.04
CA CYS A 286 -4.38 -8.03 -11.45
C CYS A 286 -5.51 -8.22 -12.49
N LEU A 287 -5.20 -8.39 -13.79
CA LEU A 287 -6.21 -8.40 -14.85
C LEU A 287 -7.26 -9.49 -14.64
N ASP A 288 -6.83 -10.70 -14.32
CA ASP A 288 -7.73 -11.84 -14.10
C ASP A 288 -8.67 -11.56 -12.91
N GLU A 289 -8.14 -11.05 -11.80
CA GLU A 289 -8.92 -10.68 -10.62
C GLU A 289 -9.92 -9.56 -10.90
N VAL A 290 -9.53 -8.55 -11.69
CA VAL A 290 -10.42 -7.46 -12.13
C VAL A 290 -11.54 -8.02 -12.99
N GLN A 291 -11.22 -8.84 -13.99
CA GLN A 291 -12.23 -9.46 -14.86
C GLN A 291 -13.19 -10.34 -14.07
N ASP A 292 -12.70 -11.12 -13.12
CA ASP A 292 -13.52 -11.99 -12.29
C ASP A 292 -14.39 -11.21 -11.30
N LEU A 293 -13.91 -10.08 -10.78
CA LEU A 293 -14.75 -9.15 -10.00
C LEU A 293 -15.90 -8.61 -10.87
N LEU A 294 -15.62 -8.12 -12.07
CA LEU A 294 -16.64 -7.57 -12.97
C LEU A 294 -17.66 -8.63 -13.40
N LYS A 295 -17.21 -9.86 -13.72
CA LYS A 295 -18.08 -11.00 -14.02
C LYS A 295 -19.02 -11.32 -12.85
N ARG A 296 -18.50 -11.39 -11.62
CA ARG A 296 -19.32 -11.64 -10.42
C ARG A 296 -20.35 -10.55 -10.17
N LEU A 297 -20.02 -9.30 -10.51
CA LEU A 297 -20.92 -8.16 -10.43
C LEU A 297 -21.88 -8.03 -11.63
N LYS A 298 -21.77 -8.94 -12.62
CA LYS A 298 -22.55 -8.94 -13.87
C LYS A 298 -22.37 -7.64 -14.67
N VAL A 299 -21.22 -6.98 -14.53
CA VAL A 299 -20.85 -5.80 -15.32
C VAL A 299 -20.25 -6.28 -16.64
N ARG A 300 -20.78 -5.80 -17.77
CA ARG A 300 -20.16 -6.09 -19.07
C ARG A 300 -18.85 -5.32 -19.18
N PHE A 301 -17.83 -5.90 -19.79
CA PHE A 301 -16.59 -5.16 -20.03
C PHE A 301 -15.99 -5.44 -21.40
N THR A 302 -15.28 -4.45 -21.93
CA THR A 302 -14.46 -4.57 -23.14
C THR A 302 -13.01 -4.34 -22.78
N LEU A 303 -12.11 -5.13 -23.36
CA LEU A 303 -10.67 -5.00 -23.17
C LEU A 303 -10.03 -4.45 -24.45
N ARG A 304 -9.47 -3.25 -24.36
CA ARG A 304 -8.66 -2.64 -25.42
C ARG A 304 -7.19 -2.85 -25.09
N ASP A 305 -6.50 -3.69 -25.87
CA ASP A 305 -5.09 -4.01 -25.67
C ASP A 305 -4.21 -3.00 -26.44
N GLU A 306 -3.55 -2.12 -25.70
CA GLU A 306 -2.60 -1.09 -26.15
C GLU A 306 -1.15 -1.47 -25.80
N ARG A 307 -0.91 -2.73 -25.40
CA ARG A 307 0.46 -3.22 -25.17
C ARG A 307 1.23 -3.27 -26.48
N PHE A 308 2.52 -2.98 -26.39
CA PHE A 308 3.43 -3.11 -27.51
C PHE A 308 3.76 -4.60 -27.74
N GLY A 309 3.25 -5.16 -28.85
CA GLY A 309 3.47 -6.55 -29.24
C GLY A 309 4.91 -6.88 -29.63
N GLY A 310 5.75 -5.87 -29.85
CA GLY A 310 7.14 -6.03 -30.28
C GLY A 310 7.35 -5.94 -31.78
N THR A 311 8.62 -5.78 -32.16
CA THR A 311 9.06 -5.90 -33.55
C THR A 311 9.47 -7.35 -33.81
N PRO A 312 8.92 -8.01 -34.84
CA PRO A 312 9.29 -9.39 -35.19
C PRO A 312 10.79 -9.53 -35.46
N ILE A 313 11.40 -10.56 -34.89
CA ILE A 313 12.80 -10.96 -35.12
C ILE A 313 12.88 -12.46 -35.37
N VAL A 314 13.73 -12.84 -36.31
CA VAL A 314 13.97 -14.26 -36.62
C VAL A 314 15.07 -14.77 -35.69
N LEU A 315 14.71 -15.74 -34.84
CA LEU A 315 15.62 -16.39 -33.92
C LEU A 315 15.39 -17.90 -33.94
N ALA A 316 16.47 -18.66 -33.92
CA ALA A 316 16.43 -20.11 -33.82
C ALA A 316 17.11 -20.54 -32.52
N PHE A 317 16.38 -21.31 -31.69
CA PHE A 317 16.97 -21.91 -30.50
C PHE A 317 17.80 -23.13 -30.91
N GLN A 318 19.08 -23.15 -30.53
CA GLN A 318 20.07 -24.17 -30.92
C GLN A 318 20.28 -25.26 -29.87
N GLY A 319 19.53 -25.22 -28.76
CA GLY A 319 19.62 -26.22 -27.70
C GLY A 319 18.45 -27.22 -27.71
N THR A 320 18.52 -28.17 -26.77
CA THR A 320 17.40 -29.06 -26.42
C THR A 320 17.05 -28.81 -24.96
N LEU A 321 15.76 -28.56 -24.69
CA LEU A 321 15.28 -28.45 -23.31
C LEU A 321 15.22 -29.83 -22.68
N ARG A 322 15.47 -29.91 -21.37
CA ARG A 322 15.20 -31.12 -20.60
C ARG A 322 13.68 -31.26 -20.37
N SER A 323 13.22 -32.47 -20.06
CA SER A 323 11.79 -32.77 -19.88
C SER A 323 11.13 -31.95 -18.76
N ASP A 324 11.86 -31.62 -17.69
CA ASP A 324 11.42 -30.72 -16.62
C ASP A 324 11.29 -29.27 -17.11
N GLN A 325 12.22 -28.81 -17.94
CA GLN A 325 12.21 -27.48 -18.55
C GLN A 325 11.11 -27.32 -19.61
N GLU A 326 10.80 -28.36 -20.40
CA GLU A 326 9.74 -28.33 -21.42
C GLU A 326 8.36 -28.07 -20.81
N LYS A 327 8.06 -28.71 -19.67
CA LYS A 327 6.82 -28.49 -18.93
C LYS A 327 6.70 -27.03 -18.47
N ALA A 328 7.76 -26.51 -17.85
CA ALA A 328 7.81 -25.11 -17.41
C ALA A 328 7.73 -24.13 -18.58
N ALA A 329 8.43 -24.41 -19.69
CA ALA A 329 8.43 -23.57 -20.88
C ALA A 329 7.05 -23.53 -21.55
N SER A 330 6.37 -24.67 -21.64
CA SER A 330 5.02 -24.75 -22.20
C SER A 330 4.00 -24.00 -21.35
N ALA A 331 4.09 -24.12 -20.02
CA ALA A 331 3.26 -23.35 -19.10
C ALA A 331 3.49 -21.84 -19.25
N MET A 332 4.75 -21.40 -19.26
CA MET A 332 5.10 -19.99 -19.45
C MET A 332 4.66 -19.45 -20.82
N LEU A 333 4.76 -20.26 -21.89
CA LEU A 333 4.37 -19.84 -23.25
C LEU A 333 2.85 -19.64 -23.40
N ALA A 334 2.04 -20.32 -22.58
CA ALA A 334 0.59 -20.17 -22.58
C ALA A 334 0.12 -18.79 -22.06
N HIS A 335 0.97 -18.08 -21.32
CA HIS A 335 0.65 -16.80 -20.71
C HIS A 335 1.53 -15.67 -21.25
N ASP A 336 0.97 -14.46 -21.37
CA ASP A 336 1.73 -13.28 -21.79
C ASP A 336 2.72 -12.83 -20.71
N CYS A 337 2.33 -12.96 -19.44
CA CYS A 337 3.13 -12.56 -18.29
C CYS A 337 3.28 -13.73 -17.31
N GLY A 338 4.42 -13.79 -16.60
CA GLY A 338 4.62 -14.81 -15.56
C GLY A 338 5.98 -14.76 -14.88
N VAL A 339 6.11 -15.50 -13.78
CA VAL A 339 7.37 -15.65 -13.05
C VAL A 339 7.81 -17.11 -13.07
N LEU A 340 9.00 -17.36 -13.60
CA LEU A 340 9.66 -18.66 -13.52
C LEU A 340 10.43 -18.74 -12.20
N ALA A 341 9.85 -19.47 -11.25
CA ALA A 341 10.46 -19.80 -9.97
C ALA A 341 11.15 -21.16 -10.04
N ALA A 342 12.49 -21.16 -10.10
CA ALA A 342 13.25 -22.40 -10.19
C ALA A 342 14.63 -22.28 -9.54
N THR A 343 15.07 -23.35 -8.87
CA THR A 343 16.37 -23.41 -8.18
C THR A 343 17.53 -23.06 -9.10
N THR A 344 18.62 -22.56 -8.52
CA THR A 344 19.89 -22.40 -9.23
C THR A 344 20.29 -23.74 -9.87
N ALA A 345 20.81 -23.69 -11.10
CA ALA A 345 21.07 -24.84 -11.98
C ALA A 345 19.86 -25.47 -12.70
N PHE A 346 18.61 -25.04 -12.46
CA PHE A 346 17.48 -25.45 -13.31
C PHE A 346 17.65 -25.01 -14.77
N GLY A 347 18.44 -23.95 -15.03
CA GLY A 347 18.68 -23.43 -16.37
C GLY A 347 17.68 -22.35 -16.80
N LYS A 348 17.31 -21.45 -15.88
CA LYS A 348 16.39 -20.31 -16.12
C LYS A 348 16.73 -19.54 -17.39
N THR A 349 18.02 -19.22 -17.60
CA THR A 349 18.51 -18.50 -18.79
C THR A 349 18.30 -19.29 -20.09
N VAL A 350 18.44 -20.61 -20.06
CA VAL A 350 18.23 -21.48 -21.24
C VAL A 350 16.75 -21.50 -21.62
N LEU A 351 15.88 -21.68 -20.62
CA LEU A 351 14.42 -21.63 -20.82
C LEU A 351 13.97 -20.25 -21.31
N ALA A 352 14.53 -19.18 -20.74
CA ALA A 352 14.26 -17.81 -21.18
C ALA A 352 14.70 -17.57 -22.64
N ALA A 353 15.88 -18.07 -23.04
CA ALA A 353 16.33 -18.00 -24.43
C ALA A 353 15.39 -18.78 -25.38
N TRP A 354 14.92 -19.96 -24.96
CA TRP A 354 13.92 -20.71 -25.73
C TRP A 354 12.60 -19.93 -25.88
N LEU A 355 12.10 -19.32 -24.80
CA LEU A 355 10.88 -18.50 -24.85
C LEU A 355 11.06 -17.27 -25.72
N LEU A 356 12.23 -16.63 -25.66
CA LEU A 356 12.59 -15.51 -26.53
C LEU A 356 12.51 -15.90 -28.01
N ALA A 357 13.11 -17.04 -28.38
CA ALA A 357 13.03 -17.56 -29.76
C ALA A 357 11.60 -17.92 -30.18
N LYS A 358 10.80 -18.51 -29.28
CA LYS A 358 9.40 -18.86 -29.57
C LYS A 358 8.48 -17.65 -29.71
N ARG A 359 8.70 -16.60 -28.93
CA ARG A 359 7.95 -15.34 -29.05
C ARG A 359 8.39 -14.55 -30.28
N GLY A 360 9.66 -14.61 -30.66
CA GLY A 360 10.16 -14.05 -31.93
C GLY A 360 10.00 -12.54 -32.05
N VAL A 361 10.09 -11.81 -30.94
CA VAL A 361 9.98 -10.35 -30.90
C VAL A 361 11.14 -9.72 -30.17
N ASN A 362 11.40 -8.44 -30.44
CA ASN A 362 12.46 -7.72 -29.78
C ASN A 362 12.33 -7.72 -28.25
N THR A 363 13.44 -8.04 -27.59
CA THR A 363 13.50 -8.40 -26.18
C THR A 363 14.56 -7.60 -25.43
N LEU A 364 14.19 -7.10 -24.26
CA LEU A 364 15.09 -6.48 -23.30
C LEU A 364 15.23 -7.38 -22.07
N VAL A 365 16.45 -7.76 -21.75
CA VAL A 365 16.79 -8.49 -20.52
C VAL A 365 17.39 -7.52 -19.50
N LEU A 366 16.76 -7.44 -18.33
CA LEU A 366 17.18 -6.63 -17.21
C LEU A 366 17.94 -7.48 -16.20
N VAL A 367 19.13 -7.02 -15.84
CA VAL A 367 19.95 -7.66 -14.81
C VAL A 367 20.48 -6.62 -13.83
N HIS A 368 20.87 -7.06 -12.63
CA HIS A 368 21.28 -6.14 -11.56
C HIS A 368 22.81 -6.04 -11.39
N ARG A 369 23.60 -6.94 -12.02
CA ARG A 369 25.07 -6.94 -11.95
C ARG A 369 25.69 -7.12 -13.33
N GLN A 370 26.86 -6.52 -13.53
CA GLN A 370 27.62 -6.65 -14.78
C GLN A 370 28.01 -8.10 -15.10
N GLN A 371 28.39 -8.89 -14.10
CA GLN A 371 28.70 -10.30 -14.28
C GLN A 371 27.51 -11.10 -14.85
N LEU A 372 26.29 -10.80 -14.40
CA LEU A 372 25.07 -11.44 -14.92
C LEU A 372 24.81 -11.01 -16.37
N MET A 373 25.06 -9.74 -16.70
CA MET A 373 24.97 -9.27 -18.09
C MET A 373 25.90 -10.07 -19.01
N GLU A 374 27.15 -10.29 -18.60
CA GLU A 374 28.14 -11.05 -19.36
C GLU A 374 27.70 -12.51 -19.53
N GLN A 375 27.20 -13.15 -18.46
CA GLN A 375 26.63 -14.50 -18.53
C GLN A 375 25.42 -14.58 -19.47
N TRP A 376 24.53 -13.61 -19.43
CA TRP A 376 23.37 -13.55 -20.33
C TRP A 376 23.79 -13.44 -21.79
N VAL A 377 24.75 -12.57 -22.10
CA VAL A 377 25.29 -12.45 -23.45
C VAL A 377 25.90 -13.76 -23.93
N GLU A 378 26.69 -14.43 -23.10
CA GLU A 378 27.29 -15.73 -23.43
C GLU A 378 26.20 -16.78 -23.73
N ARG A 379 25.17 -16.87 -22.88
CA ARG A 379 24.07 -17.82 -23.05
C ARG A 379 23.21 -17.52 -24.27
N LEU A 380 22.87 -16.26 -24.51
CA LEU A 380 22.12 -15.85 -25.70
C LEU A 380 22.93 -16.13 -26.97
N SER A 381 24.24 -15.90 -26.95
CA SER A 381 25.12 -16.23 -28.07
C SER A 381 25.14 -17.74 -28.34
N GLN A 382 25.31 -18.54 -27.30
CA GLN A 382 25.34 -20.00 -27.38
C GLN A 382 24.02 -20.61 -27.86
N PHE A 383 22.89 -20.16 -27.31
CA PHE A 383 21.60 -20.81 -27.54
C PHE A 383 20.76 -20.20 -28.66
N LEU A 384 21.06 -18.98 -29.12
CA LEU A 384 20.34 -18.32 -30.22
C LEU A 384 21.19 -18.15 -31.48
N GLY A 385 22.46 -18.58 -31.46
CA GLY A 385 23.38 -18.42 -32.59
C GLY A 385 23.74 -16.97 -32.91
N LEU A 386 23.50 -16.05 -31.99
CA LEU A 386 23.82 -14.63 -32.16
C LEU A 386 25.30 -14.41 -31.87
N SER A 387 25.98 -13.62 -32.68
CA SER A 387 27.32 -13.16 -32.29
C SER A 387 27.21 -12.20 -31.10
N PRO A 388 28.22 -12.12 -30.21
CA PRO A 388 28.20 -11.17 -29.09
C PRO A 388 28.09 -9.70 -29.51
N SER A 389 28.31 -9.38 -30.79
CA SER A 389 28.20 -8.05 -31.38
C SER A 389 26.77 -7.69 -31.84
N GLU A 390 25.93 -8.70 -32.04
CA GLU A 390 24.50 -8.56 -32.38
C GLU A 390 23.61 -8.44 -31.14
N ILE A 391 24.15 -8.75 -29.96
CA ILE A 391 23.47 -8.58 -28.67
C ILE A 391 23.84 -7.20 -28.12
N GLY A 392 22.87 -6.30 -28.01
CA GLY A 392 23.13 -4.98 -27.46
C GLY A 392 23.30 -5.02 -25.94
N ARG A 393 24.07 -4.06 -25.44
CA ARG A 393 24.47 -3.96 -24.03
C ARG A 393 24.36 -2.53 -23.55
N TRP A 394 23.73 -2.35 -22.40
CA TRP A 394 23.75 -1.08 -21.69
C TRP A 394 24.09 -1.27 -20.21
N GLY A 395 25.31 -0.91 -19.85
CA GLY A 395 25.83 -1.03 -18.49
C GLY A 395 27.36 -1.03 -18.48
N GLY A 396 27.97 -0.83 -17.30
CA GLY A 396 29.42 -0.91 -17.14
C GLY A 396 30.20 0.07 -18.04
N GLY A 397 29.66 1.28 -18.25
CA GLY A 397 30.27 2.31 -19.10
C GLY A 397 30.03 2.15 -20.61
N LYS A 398 29.37 1.08 -21.07
CA LYS A 398 29.02 0.87 -22.48
C LYS A 398 27.53 1.11 -22.70
N LYS A 399 27.19 1.81 -23.79
CA LYS A 399 25.82 2.03 -24.25
C LYS A 399 25.74 1.75 -25.74
N ARG A 400 25.37 0.52 -26.11
CA ARG A 400 25.12 0.12 -27.50
C ARG A 400 23.96 -0.86 -27.51
N LEU A 401 22.77 -0.37 -27.78
CA LEU A 401 21.57 -1.20 -27.93
C LEU A 401 21.23 -1.38 -29.39
N THR A 402 20.69 -2.56 -29.72
CA THR A 402 20.36 -2.94 -31.10
C THR A 402 18.88 -2.79 -31.40
N GLY A 403 18.03 -2.74 -30.37
CA GLY A 403 16.57 -2.79 -30.50
C GLY A 403 16.05 -4.18 -30.86
N LYS A 404 16.90 -5.21 -30.90
CA LYS A 404 16.56 -6.61 -31.18
C LYS A 404 16.61 -7.45 -29.92
N VAL A 405 17.78 -7.95 -29.54
CA VAL A 405 18.00 -8.68 -28.29
C VAL A 405 19.05 -7.94 -27.50
N ASP A 406 18.63 -7.36 -26.40
CA ASP A 406 19.47 -6.44 -25.64
C ASP A 406 19.50 -6.82 -24.15
N VAL A 407 20.64 -6.61 -23.51
CA VAL A 407 20.82 -6.82 -22.06
C VAL A 407 21.24 -5.51 -21.40
N ALA A 408 20.51 -5.10 -20.37
CA ALA A 408 20.75 -3.83 -19.69
C ALA A 408 20.84 -4.00 -18.17
N LEU A 409 21.74 -3.22 -17.55
CA LEU A 409 21.75 -3.04 -16.11
C LEU A 409 20.59 -2.16 -15.70
N LEU A 410 19.81 -2.62 -14.71
CA LEU A 410 18.64 -1.88 -14.21
C LEU A 410 18.99 -0.43 -13.82
N GLN A 411 20.10 -0.25 -13.10
CA GLN A 411 20.63 1.07 -12.69
C GLN A 411 21.00 2.01 -13.86
N SER A 412 21.22 1.47 -15.06
CA SER A 412 21.52 2.29 -16.24
C SER A 412 20.27 2.84 -16.91
N LEU A 413 19.11 2.20 -16.68
CA LEU A 413 17.81 2.57 -17.25
C LEU A 413 17.03 3.55 -16.39
N VAL A 414 17.33 3.62 -15.10
CA VAL A 414 16.69 4.54 -14.15
C VAL A 414 17.68 5.62 -13.74
N ARG A 415 17.34 6.89 -13.99
CA ARG A 415 18.13 8.04 -13.55
C ARG A 415 17.24 9.01 -12.81
N LYS A 416 17.58 9.33 -11.56
CA LYS A 416 16.81 10.25 -10.69
C LYS A 416 15.30 9.88 -10.62
N GLY A 417 14.98 8.59 -10.58
CA GLY A 417 13.60 8.11 -10.51
C GLY A 417 12.82 8.16 -11.83
N VAL A 418 13.47 8.49 -12.95
CA VAL A 418 12.87 8.48 -14.30
C VAL A 418 13.40 7.29 -15.07
N VAL A 419 12.48 6.49 -15.63
CA VAL A 419 12.78 5.37 -16.52
C VAL A 419 13.03 5.90 -17.92
N ASN A 420 14.03 5.37 -18.61
CA ASN A 420 14.29 5.75 -19.99
C ASN A 420 13.20 5.24 -20.95
N ASP A 421 12.68 6.12 -21.81
CA ASP A 421 11.58 5.83 -22.73
C ASP A 421 11.84 4.66 -23.68
N LEU A 422 13.11 4.29 -23.94
CA LEU A 422 13.38 3.15 -24.82
C LEU A 422 12.74 1.85 -24.33
N VAL A 423 12.49 1.72 -23.03
CA VAL A 423 11.92 0.49 -22.46
C VAL A 423 10.56 0.20 -23.09
N ALA A 424 9.83 1.24 -23.51
CA ALA A 424 8.56 1.11 -24.24
C ALA A 424 8.72 0.52 -25.64
N GLY A 425 9.94 0.50 -26.20
CA GLY A 425 10.24 0.01 -27.54
C GLY A 425 10.49 -1.50 -27.64
N TYR A 426 10.30 -2.28 -26.57
CA TYR A 426 10.49 -3.73 -26.57
C TYR A 426 9.19 -4.48 -26.32
N GLY A 427 8.91 -5.51 -27.13
CA GLY A 427 7.71 -6.34 -26.98
C GLY A 427 7.80 -7.39 -25.89
N HIS A 428 9.02 -7.74 -25.49
CA HIS A 428 9.29 -8.73 -24.45
C HIS A 428 10.30 -8.19 -23.44
N LEU A 429 9.93 -8.21 -22.16
CA LEU A 429 10.79 -7.83 -21.05
C LEU A 429 11.10 -9.05 -20.20
N ILE A 430 12.38 -9.32 -19.96
CA ILE A 430 12.82 -10.38 -19.06
C ILE A 430 13.57 -9.74 -17.90
N VAL A 431 13.27 -10.15 -16.68
CA VAL A 431 13.86 -9.61 -15.46
C VAL A 431 14.54 -10.72 -14.71
N ASP A 432 15.86 -10.68 -14.63
CA ASP A 432 16.64 -11.69 -13.93
C ASP A 432 16.78 -11.38 -12.43
N GLU A 433 16.71 -12.45 -11.64
CA GLU A 433 16.62 -12.43 -10.18
C GLU A 433 15.59 -11.42 -9.62
N CYS A 434 14.34 -11.56 -10.07
CA CYS A 434 13.25 -10.64 -9.74
C CYS A 434 12.92 -10.53 -8.24
N HIS A 435 13.41 -11.47 -7.42
CA HIS A 435 13.26 -11.44 -5.96
C HIS A 435 14.25 -10.53 -5.22
N HIS A 436 15.39 -10.18 -5.83
CA HIS A 436 16.35 -9.24 -5.25
C HIS A 436 15.88 -7.78 -5.39
N LEU A 437 14.72 -7.56 -5.98
CA LEU A 437 14.26 -6.27 -6.47
C LEU A 437 13.42 -5.52 -5.43
N SER A 438 13.97 -5.36 -4.23
CA SER A 438 13.44 -4.45 -3.20
C SER A 438 13.57 -2.96 -3.56
N ALA A 439 14.12 -2.63 -4.72
CA ALA A 439 14.35 -1.26 -5.16
C ALA A 439 13.16 -0.73 -5.98
N HIS A 440 12.58 0.38 -5.52
CA HIS A 440 11.64 1.25 -6.25
C HIS A 440 11.96 1.39 -7.75
N SER A 441 13.25 1.44 -8.11
CA SER A 441 13.74 1.50 -9.49
C SER A 441 13.26 0.34 -10.38
N PHE A 442 13.09 -0.88 -9.85
CA PHE A 442 12.59 -2.01 -10.64
C PHE A 442 11.11 -1.87 -10.93
N GLU A 443 10.32 -1.63 -9.88
CA GLU A 443 8.89 -1.40 -9.99
C GLU A 443 8.62 -0.34 -11.06
N GLN A 444 9.38 0.75 -11.04
CA GLN A 444 9.29 1.79 -12.06
C GLN A 444 9.52 1.26 -13.48
N VAL A 445 10.58 0.47 -13.73
CA VAL A 445 10.87 -0.03 -15.09
C VAL A 445 9.81 -1.02 -15.55
N ALA A 446 9.43 -1.97 -14.71
CA ALA A 446 8.44 -2.99 -15.07
C ALA A 446 7.03 -2.40 -15.25
N ARG A 447 6.65 -1.39 -14.43
CA ARG A 447 5.36 -0.69 -14.51
C ARG A 447 5.28 0.29 -15.66
N ARG A 448 6.40 0.79 -16.19
CA ARG A 448 6.43 1.68 -17.38
C ARG A 448 6.67 0.91 -18.69
N ALA A 449 7.00 -0.37 -18.61
CA ALA A 449 7.21 -1.20 -19.78
C ALA A 449 5.88 -1.56 -20.44
N LYS A 450 5.68 -1.05 -21.66
CA LYS A 450 4.52 -1.36 -22.52
C LYS A 450 4.59 -2.76 -23.15
N ALA A 451 5.64 -3.53 -22.88
CA ALA A 451 5.83 -4.86 -23.43
C ALA A 451 4.60 -5.75 -23.22
N LYS A 452 4.14 -6.41 -24.29
CA LYS A 452 3.09 -7.42 -24.21
C LYS A 452 3.52 -8.60 -23.34
N PHE A 453 4.77 -9.03 -23.51
CA PHE A 453 5.32 -10.18 -22.80
C PHE A 453 6.24 -9.72 -21.67
N VAL A 454 5.97 -10.15 -20.43
CA VAL A 454 6.85 -9.83 -19.29
C VAL A 454 7.12 -11.05 -18.41
N MET A 455 8.40 -11.31 -18.19
CA MET A 455 8.86 -12.49 -17.49
C MET A 455 9.79 -12.12 -16.33
N GLY A 456 9.47 -12.61 -15.14
CA GLY A 456 10.40 -12.64 -14.00
C GLY A 456 11.13 -13.98 -13.94
N LEU A 457 12.43 -13.98 -13.70
CA LEU A 457 13.20 -15.18 -13.36
C LEU A 457 13.65 -15.07 -11.91
N SER A 458 13.45 -16.11 -11.12
CA SER A 458 13.91 -16.11 -9.74
C SER A 458 14.17 -17.51 -9.20
N ALA A 459 15.11 -17.62 -8.26
CA ALA A 459 15.26 -18.82 -7.44
C ALA A 459 14.11 -18.99 -6.43
N THR A 460 13.55 -17.88 -5.93
CA THR A 460 12.47 -17.86 -4.94
C THR A 460 11.49 -16.73 -5.25
N VAL A 461 10.19 -16.96 -5.21
CA VAL A 461 9.21 -15.85 -5.38
C VAL A 461 9.02 -15.08 -4.08
N ALA A 462 9.18 -15.75 -2.94
CA ALA A 462 9.07 -15.15 -1.62
C ALA A 462 10.21 -14.15 -1.37
N ARG A 463 9.87 -12.86 -1.29
CA ARG A 463 10.78 -11.81 -0.87
C ARG A 463 10.99 -11.84 0.65
N LYS A 464 12.19 -11.46 1.11
CA LYS A 464 12.56 -11.40 2.55
C LYS A 464 11.74 -10.36 3.33
N ASP A 465 11.35 -9.27 2.68
CA ASP A 465 10.47 -8.21 3.21
C ASP A 465 8.98 -8.60 3.18
N GLY A 466 8.63 -9.71 2.52
CA GLY A 466 7.25 -10.17 2.37
C GLY A 466 6.46 -9.41 1.29
N HIS A 467 7.06 -8.48 0.55
CA HIS A 467 6.40 -7.70 -0.52
C HIS A 467 6.40 -8.42 -1.88
N HIS A 468 6.39 -9.75 -1.87
CA HIS A 468 6.28 -10.55 -3.09
C HIS A 468 5.01 -10.30 -3.92
N PRO A 469 3.87 -9.82 -3.39
CA PRO A 469 2.72 -9.45 -4.23
C PRO A 469 2.94 -8.27 -5.20
N ILE A 470 4.08 -7.56 -5.10
CA ILE A 470 4.46 -6.51 -6.07
C ILE A 470 4.97 -7.12 -7.39
N ILE A 471 5.57 -8.32 -7.33
CA ILE A 471 6.12 -9.04 -8.47
C ILE A 471 4.96 -9.72 -9.20
#